data_AF-A0A514WR08-F1
#
_entry.id   AF-A0A514WR08-F1
#
_cell.length_a   1.000
_cell.length_b   1.000
_cell.length_c   1.000
_cell.angle_alpha   90.00
_cell.angle_beta   90.00
_cell.angle_gamma   90.00
#
_symmetry.space_group_name_H-M   'P 1'
#
loop_
_entity.id
_entity.type
_entity.pdbx_description
1 polymer ?
#
loop_
_entity_poly.entity_id
_entity_poly.type
_entity_poly.pdbx_seq_one_letter_code
_entity_poly.pdbx_strand_id
1 'polypeptide(L)'
;MRISHLQALADIVLGDPEALALAYYETITGAEPVFESDAARGRFAVALKAVGIATDAARFQAAFAKLQQTAGQKDKPHEPVCRDCGSTDLTRDALAAWDADAQQWVLSAIYESTAC
;
A
#
# COMPACT_ATOMS: atom_id res chain seq x y z
N MET A 1 24.39 -7.38 -5.41
CA MET A 1 23.82 -7.42 -4.04
C MET A 1 23.42 -5.99 -3.67
N ARG A 2 22.14 -5.62 -3.83
CA ARG A 2 21.65 -4.26 -3.58
C ARG A 2 21.48 -4.04 -2.07
N ILE A 3 21.77 -2.81 -1.63
CA ILE A 3 21.81 -2.35 -0.23
C ILE A 3 20.51 -2.65 0.55
N SER A 4 19.37 -2.84 -0.11
CA SER A 4 18.09 -3.20 0.52
C SER A 4 18.09 -4.56 1.23
N HIS A 5 18.84 -5.55 0.75
CA HIS A 5 18.89 -6.86 1.40
C HIS A 5 19.67 -6.85 2.74
N LEU A 6 20.58 -5.88 2.93
CA LEU A 6 21.38 -5.77 4.15
C LEU A 6 20.57 -5.22 5.32
N GLN A 7 19.62 -4.31 5.07
CA GLN A 7 18.73 -3.78 6.10
C GLN A 7 17.79 -4.88 6.63
N ALA A 8 17.16 -5.65 5.73
CA ALA A 8 16.30 -6.76 6.12
C ALA A 8 17.06 -7.90 6.82
N LEU A 9 18.33 -8.14 6.44
CA LEU A 9 19.22 -9.04 7.17
C LEU A 9 19.57 -8.48 8.56
N ALA A 10 19.76 -7.16 8.70
CA ALA A 10 19.97 -6.53 10.00
C ALA A 10 18.73 -6.65 10.89
N ASP A 11 17.52 -6.49 10.36
CA ASP A 11 16.27 -6.67 11.11
C ASP A 11 16.06 -8.13 11.55
N ILE A 12 16.46 -9.09 10.68
CA ILE A 12 16.53 -10.52 11.04
C ILE A 12 17.53 -10.79 12.17
N VAL A 13 18.68 -10.11 12.17
CA VAL A 13 19.72 -10.28 13.19
C VAL A 13 19.38 -9.54 14.49
N LEU A 14 18.67 -8.41 14.41
CA LEU A 14 18.31 -7.54 15.53
C LEU A 14 16.95 -7.89 16.17
N GLY A 15 16.15 -8.73 15.51
CA GLY A 15 15.01 -9.42 16.11
C GLY A 15 13.81 -8.56 16.47
N ASP A 16 13.65 -7.35 15.92
CA ASP A 16 12.44 -6.57 16.19
C ASP A 16 11.22 -7.19 15.48
N PRO A 17 10.22 -7.71 16.23
CA PRO A 17 9.08 -8.42 15.64
C PRO A 17 8.20 -7.53 14.74
N GLU A 18 8.22 -6.20 14.94
CA GLU A 18 7.47 -5.24 14.11
C GLU A 18 8.15 -5.01 12.76
N ALA A 19 9.46 -4.76 12.75
CA ALA A 19 10.24 -4.65 11.52
C ALA A 19 10.15 -5.95 10.68
N LEU A 20 10.21 -7.11 11.33
CA LEU A 20 10.06 -8.41 10.68
C LEU A 20 8.66 -8.62 10.09
N ALA A 21 7.61 -8.15 10.77
CA ALA A 21 6.25 -8.20 10.25
C ALA A 21 6.06 -7.30 9.03
N LEU A 22 6.67 -6.11 9.01
CA LEU A 22 6.67 -5.20 7.86
C LEU A 22 7.39 -5.82 6.66
N ALA A 23 8.63 -6.27 6.84
CA ALA A 23 9.41 -6.89 5.78
C ALA A 23 8.71 -8.14 5.21
N TYR A 24 8.06 -8.94 6.06
CA TYR A 24 7.26 -10.08 5.63
C TYR A 24 6.07 -9.64 4.79
N TYR A 25 5.33 -8.63 5.25
CA TYR A 25 4.18 -8.06 4.55
C TYR A 25 4.55 -7.51 3.16
N GLU A 26 5.64 -6.74 3.06
CA GLU A 26 6.14 -6.22 1.79
C GLU A 26 6.55 -7.34 0.83
N THR A 27 7.24 -8.36 1.36
CA THR A 27 7.69 -9.53 0.59
C THR A 27 6.51 -10.30 -0.02
N ILE A 28 5.43 -10.53 0.74
CA ILE A 28 4.27 -11.30 0.26
C ILE A 28 3.35 -10.47 -0.65
N THR A 29 3.31 -9.14 -0.48
CA THR A 29 2.50 -8.25 -1.32
C THR A 29 3.20 -7.83 -2.60
N GLY A 30 4.52 -8.05 -2.69
CA GLY A 30 5.31 -7.70 -3.87
C GLY A 30 5.61 -6.20 -3.96
N ALA A 31 5.47 -5.45 -2.86
CA ALA A 31 5.82 -4.04 -2.81
C ALA A 31 7.34 -3.82 -2.88
N GLU A 32 8.10 -4.59 -2.10
CA GLU A 32 9.57 -4.69 -2.02
C GLU A 32 9.92 -5.96 -1.20
N PRO A 33 11.15 -6.49 -1.24
CA PRO A 33 12.20 -6.24 -2.23
C PRO A 33 11.98 -7.02 -3.53
N VAL A 34 12.67 -6.62 -4.59
CA VAL A 34 12.71 -7.37 -5.86
C VAL A 34 13.56 -8.63 -5.69
N PHE A 35 12.99 -9.81 -5.94
CA PHE A 35 13.68 -11.10 -5.90
C PHE A 35 14.01 -11.61 -7.29
N GLU A 36 15.09 -12.39 -7.40
CA GLU A 36 15.50 -13.06 -8.65
C GLU A 36 14.46 -14.09 -9.13
N SER A 37 13.64 -14.63 -8.23
CA SER A 37 12.55 -15.55 -8.55
C SER A 37 11.49 -15.60 -7.45
N ASP A 38 10.30 -16.08 -7.80
CA ASP A 38 9.23 -16.35 -6.82
C ASP A 38 9.63 -17.38 -5.77
N ALA A 39 10.46 -18.36 -6.14
CA ALA A 39 11.00 -19.33 -5.20
C ALA A 39 11.93 -18.67 -4.18
N ALA A 40 12.77 -17.72 -4.59
CA ALA A 40 13.62 -16.96 -3.69
C ALA A 40 12.80 -16.07 -2.74
N ARG A 41 11.77 -15.40 -3.27
CA ARG A 41 10.80 -14.62 -2.49
C ARG A 41 10.10 -15.46 -1.43
N GLY A 42 9.62 -16.65 -1.82
CA GLY A 42 8.95 -17.58 -0.91
C GLY A 42 9.86 -18.05 0.24
N ARG A 43 11.12 -18.41 -0.05
CA ARG A 43 12.09 -18.80 0.99
C ARG A 43 12.40 -17.65 1.95
N PHE A 44 12.51 -16.44 1.43
CA PHE A 44 12.77 -15.26 2.26
C PHE A 44 11.57 -14.94 3.17
N ALA A 45 10.35 -15.01 2.65
CA ALA A 45 9.13 -14.85 3.43
C ALA A 45 9.04 -15.87 4.58
N VAL A 46 9.39 -17.13 4.31
CA VAL A 46 9.44 -18.18 5.33
C VAL A 46 10.45 -17.84 6.43
N ALA A 47 11.66 -17.37 6.06
CA ALA A 47 12.69 -16.99 7.02
C ALA A 47 12.24 -15.83 7.92
N LEU A 48 11.70 -14.76 7.33
CA LEU A 48 11.19 -13.60 8.09
C LEU A 48 10.11 -14.00 9.09
N LYS A 49 9.14 -14.81 8.66
CA LYS A 49 8.06 -15.30 9.52
C LYS A 49 8.59 -16.20 10.63
N ALA A 50 9.51 -17.11 10.32
CA ALA A 50 10.08 -18.02 11.32
C ALA A 50 10.85 -17.25 12.41
N VAL A 51 11.67 -16.28 12.02
CA VAL A 51 12.43 -15.44 12.96
C VAL A 51 11.49 -14.55 13.77
N GLY A 52 10.50 -13.90 13.14
CA GLY A 52 9.53 -13.08 13.85
C GLY A 52 8.75 -13.85 14.91
N ILE A 53 8.30 -15.08 14.58
CA ILE A 53 7.64 -15.98 15.54
C ILE A 53 8.59 -16.42 16.66
N ALA A 54 9.85 -16.72 16.33
CA ALA A 54 10.83 -17.17 17.31
C ALA A 54 11.24 -16.07 18.29
N THR A 55 11.28 -14.80 17.85
CA THR A 55 11.62 -13.68 18.73
C THR A 55 10.45 -13.26 19.62
N ASP A 56 9.27 -13.01 19.03
CA ASP A 56 8.04 -12.72 19.78
C ASP A 56 6.81 -12.96 18.88
N ALA A 57 6.22 -14.14 19.01
CA ALA A 57 5.07 -14.53 18.20
C ALA A 57 3.86 -13.61 18.38
N ALA A 58 3.59 -13.14 19.61
CA ALA A 58 2.41 -12.33 19.89
C ALA A 58 2.54 -10.95 19.26
N ARG A 59 3.70 -10.30 19.44
CA ARG A 59 3.96 -8.97 18.89
C ARG A 59 4.09 -9.00 17.37
N PHE A 60 4.73 -10.02 16.80
CA PHE A 60 4.79 -10.21 15.35
C PHE A 60 3.38 -10.36 14.74
N GLN A 61 2.54 -11.22 15.32
CA GLN A 61 1.17 -11.43 14.82
C GLN A 61 0.31 -10.17 14.93
N ALA A 62 0.41 -9.44 16.05
CA ALA A 62 -0.30 -8.18 16.24
C ALA A 62 0.12 -7.12 15.20
N ALA A 63 1.42 -6.97 14.97
CA ALA A 63 1.95 -6.05 13.97
C ALA A 63 1.50 -6.42 12.55
N PHE A 64 1.60 -7.70 12.18
CA PHE A 64 1.16 -8.19 10.87
C PHE A 64 -0.35 -8.01 10.65
N ALA A 65 -1.18 -8.32 11.65
CA ALA A 65 -2.62 -8.10 11.58
C ALA A 65 -2.97 -6.62 11.37
N LYS A 66 -2.24 -5.70 12.03
CA LYS A 66 -2.41 -4.26 11.85
C LYS A 66 -2.10 -3.82 10.41
N LEU A 67 -1.02 -4.33 9.83
CA LEU A 67 -0.66 -4.03 8.43
C LEU A 67 -1.74 -4.52 7.45
N GLN A 68 -2.28 -5.72 7.67
CA GLN A 68 -3.39 -6.24 6.87
C GLN A 68 -4.66 -5.38 6.98
N GLN A 69 -4.97 -4.87 8.18
CA GLN A 69 -6.12 -3.98 8.39
C GLN A 69 -5.94 -2.63 7.70
N THR A 70 -4.75 -2.02 7.78
CA THR A 70 -4.47 -0.74 7.11
C THR A 70 -4.57 -0.88 5.59
N ALA A 71 -4.07 -1.99 5.04
CA ALA A 71 -4.21 -2.30 3.62
C ALA A 71 -5.68 -2.46 3.22
N GLY A 72 -6.45 -3.24 3.98
CA GLY A 72 -7.88 -3.41 3.74
C GLY A 72 -8.72 -2.14 3.98
N GLN A 73 -8.23 -1.17 4.76
CA GLN A 73 -8.85 0.14 4.90
C GLN A 73 -8.59 1.05 3.70
N LYS A 74 -7.39 1.00 3.11
CA LYS A 74 -7.05 1.83 1.94
C LYS A 74 -7.97 1.54 0.74
N ASP A 75 -8.46 0.30 0.64
CA ASP A 75 -9.36 -0.14 -0.42
C ASP A 75 -10.84 0.04 -0.08
N LYS A 76 -11.20 0.54 1.11
CA LYS A 76 -12.60 0.86 1.39
C LYS A 76 -12.97 2.15 0.66
N PRO A 77 -13.93 2.11 -0.29
CA PRO A 77 -14.41 3.32 -0.92
C PRO A 77 -15.04 4.20 0.17
N HIS A 78 -14.49 5.41 0.32
CA HIS A 78 -15.07 6.44 1.15
C HIS A 78 -15.87 7.38 0.25
N GLU A 79 -17.13 7.61 0.57
CA GLU A 79 -17.92 8.64 -0.09
C GLU A 79 -17.41 10.02 0.38
N PRO A 80 -16.95 10.89 -0.53
CA PRO A 80 -16.45 12.21 -0.16
C PRO A 80 -17.59 13.08 0.36
N VAL A 81 -17.32 13.85 1.42
CA VAL A 81 -18.28 14.79 2.02
C VAL A 81 -17.68 16.19 2.12
N CYS A 82 -18.51 17.21 1.97
CA CYS A 82 -18.10 18.60 2.17
C CYS A 82 -17.68 18.78 3.63
N ARG A 83 -16.47 19.28 3.87
CA ARG A 83 -15.95 19.46 5.24
C ARG A 83 -16.82 20.39 6.07
N ASP A 84 -17.41 21.40 5.43
CA ASP A 84 -18.06 22.50 6.14
C ASP A 84 -19.55 22.24 6.39
N CYS A 85 -20.26 21.59 5.46
CA CYS A 85 -21.71 21.32 5.59
C CYS A 85 -22.08 19.83 5.62
N GLY A 86 -21.14 18.92 5.35
CA GLY A 86 -21.38 17.47 5.32
C GLY A 86 -22.11 16.96 4.07
N SER A 87 -22.38 17.81 3.07
CA SER A 87 -23.04 17.40 1.82
C SER A 87 -22.23 16.34 1.06
N THR A 88 -22.92 15.32 0.55
CA THR A 88 -22.38 14.37 -0.44
C THR A 88 -22.61 14.83 -1.88
N ASP A 89 -23.41 15.89 -2.09
CA ASP A 89 -23.58 16.55 -3.38
C ASP A 89 -22.38 17.45 -3.63
N LEU A 90 -21.40 16.89 -4.34
CA LEU A 90 -20.13 17.54 -4.66
C LEU A 90 -20.00 17.68 -6.17
N THR A 91 -19.69 18.89 -6.62
CA THR A 91 -19.41 19.20 -8.03
C THR A 91 -17.95 19.57 -8.20
N ARG A 92 -17.36 19.18 -9.34
CA ARG A 92 -16.00 19.55 -9.73
C ARG A 92 -16.02 20.21 -11.09
N ASP A 93 -15.24 21.27 -11.22
CA ASP A 93 -15.06 21.90 -12.52
C ASP A 93 -14.20 21.04 -13.41
N ALA A 94 -14.56 21.01 -14.69
CA ALA A 94 -13.86 20.24 -15.71
C ALA A 94 -13.72 21.03 -17.01
N LEU A 95 -12.63 20.79 -17.72
CA LEU A 95 -12.41 21.27 -19.08
C LEU A 95 -12.86 20.19 -20.05
N ALA A 96 -13.87 20.50 -20.87
CA ALA A 96 -14.19 19.74 -22.06
C ALA A 96 -13.49 20.37 -23.28
N ALA A 97 -12.90 19.53 -24.12
CA ALA A 97 -12.31 19.94 -25.39
C ALA A 97 -13.11 19.30 -26.54
N TRP A 98 -13.24 20.01 -27.66
CA TRP A 98 -13.85 19.45 -28.86
C TRP A 98 -12.83 18.58 -29.59
N ASP A 99 -13.11 17.28 -29.69
CA ASP A 99 -12.36 16.36 -30.53
C ASP A 99 -12.92 16.45 -31.96
N ALA A 100 -12.13 17.01 -32.87
CA ALA A 100 -12.53 17.19 -34.26
C ALA A 100 -12.56 15.88 -35.05
N ASP A 101 -11.75 14.90 -34.70
CA ASP A 101 -11.71 13.62 -35.42
C ASP A 101 -12.88 12.73 -35.00
N ALA A 102 -13.20 12.74 -33.71
CA ALA A 102 -14.34 12.00 -33.16
C ALA A 102 -15.66 12.78 -33.18
N GLN A 103 -15.64 14.06 -33.58
CA GLN A 103 -16.79 14.97 -33.63
C GLN A 103 -17.62 14.98 -32.33
N GLN A 104 -16.93 15.05 -31.19
CA GLN A 104 -17.57 15.02 -29.86
C GLN A 104 -16.79 15.86 -28.83
N TRP A 105 -17.50 16.27 -27.77
CA TRP A 105 -16.84 16.83 -26.58
C TRP A 105 -16.21 15.71 -25.76
N VAL A 106 -14.94 15.85 -25.43
CA VAL A 106 -14.20 14.92 -24.56
C VAL A 106 -13.72 15.62 -23.30
N LEU A 107 -13.72 14.89 -22.19
CA LEU A 107 -13.16 15.38 -20.93
C LEU A 107 -11.64 15.49 -21.07
N SER A 108 -11.12 16.72 -21.02
CA SER A 108 -9.69 17.01 -21.18
C SER A 108 -8.97 17.13 -19.84
N ALA A 109 -9.60 17.76 -18.85
CA ALA A 109 -9.04 17.91 -17.51
C ALA A 109 -10.14 18.04 -16.45
N ILE A 110 -9.85 17.62 -15.22
CA ILE A 110 -10.67 17.88 -14.04
C ILE A 110 -9.84 18.76 -13.10
N TYR A 111 -10.38 19.88 -12.66
CA TYR A 111 -9.67 20.78 -11.75
C TYR A 111 -9.80 20.29 -10.29
N GLU A 112 -8.90 20.76 -9.43
CA GLU A 112 -8.96 20.50 -7.97
C GLU A 112 -9.92 21.46 -7.24
N SER A 113 -10.75 22.19 -7.98
CA SER A 113 -11.84 23.00 -7.42
C SER A 113 -13.06 22.10 -7.20
N THR A 114 -13.48 21.95 -5.95
CA THR A 114 -14.69 21.20 -5.56
C THR A 114 -15.64 22.14 -4.84
N ALA A 115 -16.90 22.14 -5.26
CA ALA A 115 -17.96 22.90 -4.62
C ALA A 115 -19.03 21.95 -4.06
N CYS A 116 -19.58 22.39 -2.93
CA CYS A 116 -20.83 21.96 -2.33
C CYS A 116 -21.66 23.26 -2.14
#